data_AF-A0A7Y2C547-F1
#
_entry.id   AF-A0A7Y2C547-F1
#
_cell.length_a   1.000
_cell.length_b   1.000
_cell.length_c   1.000
_cell.angle_alpha   90.00
_cell.angle_beta   90.00
_cell.angle_gamma   90.00
#
_symmetry.space_group_name_H-M   'P 1'
#
loop_
_entity.id
_entity.type
_entity.pdbx_description
1 polymer ?
#
loop_
_entity_poly.entity_id
_entity_poly.type
_entity_poly.pdbx_seq_one_letter_code
_entity_poly.pdbx_strand_id
1 'polypeptide(L)'
;MAKKIFTTLIFLSCAIGYLSAAYMILPMDTKQRDHLKAYGIAYWVLEKEVESYWLLNYRGGSFAFQHTPIFEKECLTRGVSFEIIPDGQFNGILEEIADPSVNMDAIKLEVAPKVAVYTPEFNAKGERVQPWDDAVTLVLTYAEIPYETIYDRDVLEDKLAEYDWLHLHHEDFTGQYGRFYRSFHSYPWYRENVRKMEELATELGFAKVSQLKLAVVKKIREYIGGGGFMFAMCSATDTYDIALAAEGLDICADVYDGDPQDLSAQGKLNFANTFAFQDFELKLKDPFIYE
;
A
#
# COMPACT_ATOMS: atom_id res chain seq x y z
N MET A 1 27.40 -33.17 53.06
CA MET A 1 26.96 -33.34 51.65
C MET A 1 25.81 -32.38 51.31
N ALA A 2 24.72 -32.36 52.08
CA ALA A 2 23.56 -31.48 51.87
C ALA A 2 23.88 -29.97 51.78
N LYS A 3 24.80 -29.46 52.62
CA LYS A 3 25.21 -28.04 52.57
C LYS A 3 25.87 -27.64 51.24
N LYS A 4 26.66 -28.53 50.61
CA LYS A 4 27.31 -28.27 49.32
C LYS A 4 26.31 -28.31 48.17
N ILE A 5 25.34 -29.23 48.21
CA ILE A 5 24.26 -29.33 47.22
C ILE A 5 23.38 -28.07 47.24
N PHE A 6 23.09 -27.53 48.42
CA PHE A 6 22.30 -26.30 48.57
C PHE A 6 23.03 -25.06 48.02
N THR A 7 24.35 -24.93 48.25
CA THR A 7 25.13 -23.83 47.65
C THR A 7 25.23 -23.96 46.13
N THR A 8 25.37 -25.18 45.60
CA THR A 8 25.39 -25.42 44.16
C THR A 8 24.05 -25.11 43.50
N LEU A 9 22.92 -25.45 44.14
CA LEU A 9 21.58 -25.11 43.64
C LEU A 9 21.32 -23.59 43.62
N ILE A 10 21.76 -22.86 44.66
CA ILE A 10 21.64 -21.39 44.70
C ILE A 10 22.49 -20.75 43.59
N PHE A 11 23.73 -21.23 43.39
CA PHE A 11 24.60 -20.72 42.33
C PHE A 11 24.05 -21.03 40.93
N LEU A 12 23.41 -22.21 40.75
CA LEU A 12 22.75 -22.57 39.50
C LEU A 12 21.48 -21.75 39.25
N SER A 13 20.73 -21.42 40.31
CA SER A 13 19.54 -20.55 40.20
C SER A 13 19.89 -19.09 39.90
N CYS A 14 21.03 -18.58 40.37
CA CYS A 14 21.52 -17.25 39.98
C CYS A 14 22.09 -17.21 38.54
N ALA A 15 22.51 -18.34 37.99
CA ALA A 15 23.01 -18.43 36.61
C ALA A 15 21.88 -18.47 35.56
N ILE A 16 20.66 -18.84 35.95
CA ILE A 16 19.48 -18.88 35.07
C ILE A 16 18.82 -17.48 34.94
N GLY A 17 19.25 -16.49 35.73
CA GLY A 17 18.61 -15.18 35.87
C GLY A 17 19.05 -14.07 34.92
N TYR A 18 19.84 -14.34 33.87
CA TYR A 18 20.32 -13.30 32.94
C TYR A 18 20.14 -13.69 31.47
N LEU A 19 18.93 -14.12 31.09
CA LEU A 19 18.43 -13.77 29.77
C LEU A 19 18.11 -12.28 29.82
N SER A 20 19.13 -11.43 29.65
CA SER A 20 18.87 -10.01 29.42
C SER A 20 18.03 -9.93 28.16
N ALA A 21 16.85 -9.31 28.26
CA ALA A 21 16.15 -8.91 27.06
C ALA A 21 17.09 -8.00 26.24
N ALA A 22 17.00 -8.19 24.94
CA ALA A 22 17.80 -7.52 23.95
C ALA A 22 16.88 -7.19 22.80
N TYR A 23 17.14 -6.07 22.15
CA TYR A 23 16.45 -5.69 20.93
C TYR A 23 17.30 -6.07 19.73
N MET A 24 16.63 -6.48 18.67
CA MET A 24 17.20 -6.54 17.33
C MET A 24 16.81 -5.26 16.60
N ILE A 25 17.79 -4.57 16.02
CA ILE A 25 17.57 -3.44 15.11
C ILE A 25 17.90 -3.87 13.68
N LEU A 26 16.97 -3.64 12.76
CA LEU A 26 17.21 -3.69 11.33
C LEU A 26 17.52 -2.26 10.85
N PRO A 27 18.80 -1.90 10.62
CA PRO A 27 19.12 -0.60 10.08
C PRO A 27 18.49 -0.46 8.69
N MET A 28 18.02 0.74 8.36
CA MET A 28 17.48 1.06 7.03
C MET A 28 18.32 2.12 6.31
N ASP A 29 19.47 2.47 6.88
CA ASP A 29 20.53 3.26 6.26
C ASP A 29 21.31 2.45 5.21
N THR A 30 22.40 3.03 4.68
CA THR A 30 23.22 2.41 3.62
C THR A 30 23.94 1.12 4.03
N LYS A 31 23.92 0.74 5.32
CA LYS A 31 24.51 -0.53 5.79
C LYS A 31 23.58 -1.73 5.60
N GLN A 32 22.30 -1.50 5.32
CA GLN A 32 21.36 -2.57 5.05
C GLN A 32 21.72 -3.25 3.72
N ARG A 33 21.77 -4.58 3.73
CA ARG A 33 22.07 -5.39 2.55
C ARG A 33 20.85 -5.55 1.65
N ASP A 34 19.66 -5.60 2.26
CA ASP A 34 18.40 -5.75 1.54
C ASP A 34 17.27 -5.05 2.28
N HIS A 35 16.93 -3.83 1.83
CA HIS A 35 15.88 -3.01 2.44
C HIS A 35 14.49 -3.61 2.25
N LEU A 36 14.20 -4.19 1.08
CA LEU A 36 12.87 -4.72 0.79
C LEU A 36 12.60 -5.97 1.64
N LYS A 37 13.58 -6.86 1.79
CA LYS A 37 13.48 -7.99 2.71
C LYS A 37 13.40 -7.55 4.18
N ALA A 38 14.01 -6.43 4.57
CA ALA A 38 13.89 -5.91 5.92
C ALA A 38 12.44 -5.49 6.27
N TYR A 39 11.70 -4.86 5.34
CA TYR A 39 10.26 -4.63 5.49
C TYR A 39 9.50 -5.96 5.65
N GLY A 40 9.86 -6.97 4.85
CA GLY A 40 9.33 -8.32 4.96
C GLY A 40 9.54 -8.97 6.34
N ILE A 41 10.73 -8.81 6.92
CA ILE A 41 11.00 -9.27 8.29
C ILE A 41 10.12 -8.52 9.29
N ALA A 42 10.02 -7.19 9.18
CA ALA A 42 9.18 -6.41 10.09
C ALA A 42 7.71 -6.85 10.04
N TYR A 43 7.18 -7.10 8.84
CA TYR A 43 5.84 -7.65 8.67
C TYR A 43 5.71 -9.05 9.29
N TRP A 44 6.68 -9.94 9.01
CA TRP A 44 6.66 -11.31 9.53
C TRP A 44 6.75 -11.37 11.06
N VAL A 45 7.47 -10.44 11.69
CA VAL A 45 7.50 -10.30 13.16
C VAL A 45 6.09 -9.98 13.69
N LEU A 46 5.36 -9.08 13.04
CA LEU A 46 3.99 -8.75 13.40
C LEU A 46 3.03 -9.93 13.18
N GLU A 47 3.23 -10.75 12.14
CA GLU A 47 2.47 -12.01 11.94
C GLU A 47 2.71 -13.03 13.06
N LYS A 48 3.82 -12.92 13.80
CA LYS A 48 4.09 -13.74 14.99
C LYS A 48 3.52 -13.14 16.27
N GLU A 49 2.65 -12.13 16.15
CA GLU A 49 2.04 -11.40 17.28
C GLU A 49 3.12 -10.77 18.18
N VAL A 50 4.25 -10.39 17.58
CA VAL A 50 5.33 -9.68 18.27
C VAL A 50 5.35 -8.24 17.76
N GLU A 51 5.29 -7.32 18.71
CA GLU A 51 5.33 -5.89 18.44
C GLU A 51 6.69 -5.48 17.87
N SER A 52 6.67 -4.47 17.00
CA SER A 52 7.86 -3.86 16.40
C SER A 52 7.77 -2.35 16.52
N TYR A 53 8.90 -1.67 16.44
CA TYR A 53 8.98 -0.22 16.36
C TYR A 53 9.50 0.18 14.99
N TRP A 54 8.82 1.13 14.36
CA TRP A 54 9.34 1.86 13.21
C TRP A 54 9.93 3.19 13.68
N LEU A 55 11.26 3.28 13.64
CA LEU A 55 12.03 4.42 14.11
C LEU A 55 12.23 5.41 12.96
N LEU A 56 11.22 6.25 12.72
CA LEU A 56 11.17 7.23 11.64
C LEU A 56 12.36 8.18 11.68
N ASN A 57 13.02 8.35 10.53
CA ASN A 57 14.24 9.14 10.32
C ASN A 57 15.46 8.73 11.17
N TYR A 58 15.32 7.82 12.13
CA TYR A 58 16.46 7.20 12.80
C TYR A 58 17.07 6.13 11.90
N ARG A 59 18.32 6.36 11.48
CA ARG A 59 19.09 5.44 10.61
C ARG A 59 18.27 4.96 9.41
N GLY A 60 17.68 5.91 8.67
CA GLY A 60 16.90 5.63 7.46
C GLY A 60 15.51 5.05 7.69
N GLY A 61 14.95 5.12 8.90
CA GLY A 61 13.64 4.52 9.21
C GLY A 61 13.76 3.09 9.73
N SER A 62 14.68 2.84 10.67
CA SER A 62 15.01 1.49 11.14
C SER A 62 13.84 0.78 11.81
N PHE A 63 13.83 -0.54 11.77
CA PHE A 63 12.89 -1.35 12.54
C PHE A 63 13.57 -1.91 13.79
N ALA A 64 12.84 -2.02 14.89
CA ALA A 64 13.34 -2.62 16.12
C ALA A 64 12.30 -3.51 16.79
N PHE A 65 12.70 -4.69 17.24
CA PHE A 65 11.80 -5.64 17.92
C PHE A 65 12.60 -6.51 18.90
N GLN A 66 11.90 -7.19 19.81
CA GLN A 66 12.54 -8.07 20.78
C GLN A 66 13.34 -9.18 20.08
N HIS A 67 14.59 -9.36 20.49
CA HIS A 67 15.47 -10.39 19.93
C HIS A 67 14.95 -11.77 20.27
N THR A 68 14.93 -12.64 19.25
CA THR A 68 14.83 -14.08 19.43
C THR A 68 15.80 -14.78 18.47
N PRO A 69 16.33 -15.97 18.81
CA PRO A 69 17.12 -16.77 17.88
C PRO A 69 16.37 -17.12 16.58
N ILE A 70 15.04 -17.12 16.62
CA ILE A 70 14.18 -17.38 15.46
C ILE A 70 14.27 -16.20 14.48
N PHE A 71 14.10 -14.97 14.96
CA PHE A 71 14.19 -13.78 14.12
C PHE A 71 15.59 -13.53 13.59
N GLU A 72 16.62 -13.80 14.41
CA GLU A 72 18.02 -13.74 13.97
C GLU A 72 18.29 -14.67 12.79
N LYS A 73 17.87 -15.94 12.92
CA LYS A 73 18.02 -16.92 11.86
C LYS A 73 17.28 -16.50 10.59
N GLU A 74 16.06 -15.97 10.72
CA GLU A 74 15.29 -15.52 9.57
C GLU A 74 15.97 -14.35 8.84
N CYS A 75 16.48 -13.36 9.58
CA CYS A 75 17.24 -12.25 8.99
C CYS A 75 18.46 -12.76 8.22
N LEU A 76 19.22 -13.70 8.79
CA LEU A 76 20.36 -14.33 8.11
C LEU A 76 19.92 -15.07 6.83
N THR A 77 18.82 -15.83 6.90
CA THR A 77 18.26 -16.56 5.76
C THR A 77 17.81 -15.63 4.63
N ARG A 78 17.18 -14.50 4.95
CA ARG A 78 16.72 -13.50 3.97
C ARG A 78 17.79 -12.47 3.57
N GLY A 79 19.01 -12.58 4.10
CA GLY A 79 20.12 -11.69 3.77
C GLY A 79 20.03 -10.29 4.38
N VAL A 80 19.19 -10.10 5.41
CA VAL A 80 18.95 -8.82 6.07
C VAL A 80 20.03 -8.55 7.13
N SER A 81 20.62 -7.35 7.10
CA SER A 81 21.54 -6.88 8.14
C SER A 81 20.76 -6.54 9.41
N PHE A 82 21.31 -6.90 10.57
CA PHE A 82 20.75 -6.57 11.88
C PHE A 82 21.85 -6.35 12.93
N GLU A 83 21.47 -5.70 14.02
CA GLU A 83 22.30 -5.48 15.21
C GLU A 83 21.53 -5.96 16.45
N ILE A 84 22.19 -6.65 17.38
CA ILE A 84 21.60 -7.04 18.67
C ILE A 84 22.12 -6.07 19.72
N ILE A 85 21.23 -5.38 20.41
CA ILE A 85 21.55 -4.36 21.40
C ILE A 85 20.87 -4.63 22.75
N PRO A 86 21.49 -4.30 23.89
CA PRO A 86 20.84 -4.39 25.19
C PRO A 86 19.70 -3.38 25.33
N ASP A 87 18.72 -3.67 26.20
CA ASP A 87 17.58 -2.78 26.47
C ASP A 87 17.99 -1.35 26.84
N GLY A 88 19.06 -1.19 27.63
CA GLY A 88 19.56 0.14 28.01
C GLY A 88 20.02 0.97 26.81
N GLN A 89 20.58 0.32 25.78
CA GLN A 89 20.95 1.00 24.54
C GLN A 89 19.72 1.34 23.71
N PHE A 90 18.72 0.45 23.65
CA PHE A 90 17.47 0.72 22.95
C PHE A 90 16.70 1.88 23.58
N ASN A 91 16.61 1.93 24.91
CA ASN A 91 16.01 3.05 25.63
C ASN A 91 16.75 4.36 25.35
N GLY A 92 18.08 4.34 25.25
CA GLY A 92 18.85 5.52 24.85
C GLY A 92 18.52 6.00 23.43
N ILE A 93 18.21 5.09 22.50
CA ILE A 93 17.74 5.43 21.14
C ILE A 93 16.35 6.07 21.21
N LEU A 94 15.44 5.52 22.01
CA LEU A 94 14.11 6.12 22.19
C LEU A 94 14.18 7.50 22.84
N GLU A 95 15.09 7.70 23.80
CA GLU A 95 15.35 9.02 24.41
C GLU A 95 15.91 10.03 23.39
N GLU A 96 16.81 9.60 22.49
CA GLU A 96 17.30 10.43 21.38
C GLU A 96 16.17 10.84 20.43
N ILE A 97 15.33 9.88 20.04
CA ILE A 97 14.19 10.12 19.15
C ILE A 97 13.15 11.06 19.78
N ALA A 98 12.95 10.96 21.10
CA ALA A 98 12.00 11.78 21.84
C ALA A 98 12.44 13.24 22.03
N ASP A 99 13.68 13.61 21.66
CA ASP A 99 14.15 14.99 21.73
C ASP A 99 13.36 15.86 20.73
N PRO A 100 12.59 16.87 21.19
CA PRO A 100 11.79 17.73 20.31
C PRO A 100 12.60 18.54 19.30
N SER A 101 13.93 18.61 19.45
CA SER A 101 14.82 19.31 18.54
C SER A 101 15.27 18.47 17.33
N VAL A 102 15.02 17.17 17.33
CA VAL A 102 15.29 16.28 16.20
C VAL A 102 14.01 15.94 15.44
N ASN A 103 14.14 15.76 14.12
CA ASN A 103 13.02 15.36 13.27
C ASN A 103 12.94 13.83 13.18
N MET A 104 12.63 13.17 14.29
CA MET A 104 12.50 11.71 14.39
C MET A 104 11.21 11.34 15.14
N ASP A 105 10.77 10.09 14.98
CA ASP A 105 9.62 9.57 15.73
C ASP A 105 9.73 8.04 15.89
N ALA A 106 9.09 7.48 16.91
CA ALA A 106 9.08 6.04 17.18
C ALA A 106 7.63 5.54 17.16
N ILE A 107 7.22 4.94 16.05
CA ILE A 107 5.88 4.40 15.87
C ILE A 107 5.87 2.94 16.29
N LYS A 108 5.04 2.60 17.27
CA LYS A 108 4.80 1.21 17.67
C LYS A 108 3.86 0.54 16.67
N LEU A 109 4.27 -0.62 16.18
CA LEU A 109 3.53 -1.48 15.27
C LEU A 109 3.10 -2.74 16.03
N GLU A 110 1.82 -3.06 16.01
CA GLU A 110 1.23 -4.12 16.84
C GLU A 110 0.61 -5.25 16.02
N VAL A 111 0.07 -4.95 14.83
CA VAL A 111 -0.66 -5.91 14.01
C VAL A 111 -0.16 -5.86 12.57
N ALA A 112 0.00 -7.04 11.96
CA ALA A 112 0.31 -7.15 10.53
C ALA A 112 -0.96 -6.83 9.72
N PRO A 113 -0.94 -5.82 8.83
CA PRO A 113 -2.12 -5.44 8.06
C PRO A 113 -2.42 -6.49 6.99
N LYS A 114 -3.71 -6.79 6.75
CA LYS A 114 -4.14 -7.54 5.58
C LYS A 114 -4.18 -6.60 4.37
N VAL A 115 -3.39 -6.93 3.34
CA VAL A 115 -3.12 -6.04 2.20
C VAL A 115 -3.93 -6.45 0.96
N ALA A 116 -4.66 -5.50 0.38
CA ALA A 116 -5.27 -5.60 -0.93
C ALA A 116 -4.48 -4.79 -1.97
N VAL A 117 -4.30 -5.36 -3.15
CA VAL A 117 -3.80 -4.64 -4.33
C VAL A 117 -4.90 -4.57 -5.37
N TYR A 118 -5.30 -3.36 -5.74
CA TYR A 118 -6.28 -3.15 -6.79
C TYR A 118 -5.61 -3.38 -8.15
N THR A 119 -5.96 -4.47 -8.81
CA THR A 119 -5.36 -4.86 -10.09
C THR A 119 -6.30 -5.76 -10.89
N PRO A 120 -6.47 -5.55 -12.21
CA PRO A 120 -7.27 -6.43 -13.03
C PRO A 120 -6.58 -7.79 -13.21
N GLU A 121 -7.37 -8.85 -13.43
CA GLU A 121 -6.80 -10.18 -13.73
C GLU A 121 -6.03 -10.20 -15.07
N PHE A 122 -6.47 -9.38 -16.03
CA PHE A 122 -5.87 -9.25 -17.35
C PHE A 122 -5.45 -7.80 -17.63
N ASN A 123 -4.28 -7.62 -18.22
CA ASN A 123 -3.81 -6.32 -18.66
C ASN A 123 -4.56 -5.85 -19.91
N ALA A 124 -4.27 -4.62 -20.37
CA ALA A 124 -4.90 -4.04 -21.56
C ALA A 124 -4.66 -4.81 -22.87
N LYS A 125 -3.69 -5.74 -22.91
CA LYS A 125 -3.43 -6.61 -24.05
C LYS A 125 -4.13 -7.97 -23.95
N GLY A 126 -4.88 -8.20 -22.87
CA GLY A 126 -5.56 -9.47 -22.60
C GLY A 126 -4.63 -10.56 -22.07
N GLU A 127 -3.44 -10.20 -21.59
CA GLU A 127 -2.51 -11.13 -20.96
C GLU A 127 -2.80 -11.15 -19.45
N ARG A 128 -2.74 -12.33 -18.84
CA ARG A 128 -2.96 -12.45 -17.39
C ARG A 128 -1.85 -11.70 -16.65
N VAL A 129 -2.23 -10.74 -15.80
CA VAL A 129 -1.28 -9.95 -15.00
C VAL A 129 -0.47 -10.88 -14.12
N GLN A 130 0.85 -10.77 -14.22
CA GLN A 130 1.78 -11.50 -13.37
C GLN A 130 2.30 -10.58 -12.26
N PRO A 131 2.73 -11.12 -11.10
CA PRO A 131 3.28 -10.30 -10.02
C PRO A 131 4.50 -9.45 -10.40
N TRP A 132 5.20 -9.73 -11.50
CA TRP A 132 6.33 -8.92 -11.96
C TRP A 132 5.94 -7.84 -12.98
N ASP A 133 4.68 -7.82 -13.43
CA ASP A 133 4.17 -6.81 -14.35
C ASP A 133 3.76 -5.52 -13.62
N ASP A 134 3.58 -5.60 -12.30
CA ASP A 134 3.18 -4.50 -11.43
C ASP A 134 4.21 -4.28 -10.31
N ALA A 135 4.68 -3.04 -10.14
CA ALA A 135 5.75 -2.73 -9.20
C ALA A 135 5.37 -3.00 -7.73
N VAL A 136 4.10 -2.82 -7.37
CA VAL A 136 3.62 -3.06 -5.99
C VAL A 136 3.63 -4.55 -5.71
N THR A 137 2.99 -5.35 -6.56
CA THR A 137 2.95 -6.81 -6.41
C THR A 137 4.35 -7.42 -6.46
N LEU A 138 5.24 -6.90 -7.32
CA LEU A 138 6.64 -7.34 -7.40
C LEU A 138 7.37 -7.12 -6.08
N VAL A 139 7.24 -5.91 -5.50
CA VAL A 139 7.92 -5.56 -4.25
C VAL A 139 7.32 -6.34 -3.07
N LEU A 140 5.99 -6.48 -2.98
CA LEU A 140 5.35 -7.26 -1.91
C LEU A 140 5.74 -8.75 -2.00
N THR A 141 5.70 -9.33 -3.21
CA THR A 141 6.16 -10.70 -3.44
C THR A 141 7.64 -10.86 -3.11
N TYR A 142 8.49 -9.90 -3.52
CA TYR A 142 9.92 -9.94 -3.20
C TYR A 142 10.16 -9.82 -1.69
N ALA A 143 9.45 -8.94 -0.99
CA ALA A 143 9.53 -8.80 0.46
C ALA A 143 8.91 -9.99 1.21
N GLU A 144 8.18 -10.89 0.53
CA GLU A 144 7.41 -11.98 1.12
C GLU A 144 6.29 -11.47 2.06
N ILE A 145 5.65 -10.35 1.67
CA ILE A 145 4.46 -9.82 2.35
C ILE A 145 3.22 -10.36 1.61
N PRO A 146 2.32 -11.08 2.29
CA PRO A 146 1.11 -11.59 1.67
C PRO A 146 0.16 -10.45 1.27
N TYR A 147 -0.46 -10.60 0.10
CA TYR A 147 -1.49 -9.71 -0.40
C TYR A 147 -2.51 -10.50 -1.22
N GLU A 148 -3.69 -9.91 -1.39
CA GLU A 148 -4.70 -10.40 -2.31
C GLU A 148 -4.99 -9.34 -3.38
N THR A 149 -5.31 -9.79 -4.58
CA THR A 149 -5.70 -8.91 -5.68
C THR A 149 -7.21 -8.75 -5.69
N ILE A 150 -7.69 -7.52 -5.80
CA ILE A 150 -9.09 -7.19 -5.95
C ILE A 150 -9.29 -6.26 -7.14
N TYR A 151 -10.50 -6.20 -7.69
CA TYR A 151 -10.82 -5.26 -8.76
C TYR A 151 -12.25 -4.69 -8.63
N ASP A 152 -12.77 -4.06 -9.68
CA ASP A 152 -14.07 -3.36 -9.69
C ASP A 152 -15.21 -4.14 -9.02
N ARG A 153 -15.38 -5.42 -9.38
CA ARG A 153 -16.46 -6.27 -8.84
C ARG A 153 -16.31 -6.50 -7.34
N ASP A 154 -15.11 -6.83 -6.88
CA ASP A 154 -14.81 -7.10 -5.47
C ASP A 154 -15.08 -5.87 -4.60
N VAL A 155 -14.71 -4.69 -5.10
CA VAL A 155 -14.94 -3.42 -4.42
C VAL A 155 -16.43 -3.10 -4.32
N LEU A 156 -17.21 -3.32 -5.37
CA LEU A 156 -18.65 -3.12 -5.37
C LEU A 156 -19.41 -4.12 -4.50
N GLU A 157 -18.85 -5.32 -4.30
CA GLU A 157 -19.36 -6.37 -3.41
C GLU A 157 -18.89 -6.22 -1.95
N ASP A 158 -18.38 -5.03 -1.58
CA ASP A 158 -17.95 -4.66 -0.22
C ASP A 158 -16.79 -5.49 0.35
N LYS A 159 -16.02 -6.22 -0.50
CA LYS A 159 -14.88 -7.03 -0.03
C LYS A 159 -13.75 -6.20 0.58
N LEU A 160 -13.68 -4.88 0.31
CA LEU A 160 -12.70 -3.98 0.92
C LEU A 160 -12.74 -4.00 2.45
N ALA A 161 -13.90 -4.28 3.06
CA ALA A 161 -14.03 -4.36 4.51
C ALA A 161 -13.20 -5.50 5.14
N GLU A 162 -12.69 -6.44 4.34
CA GLU A 162 -11.84 -7.52 4.81
C GLU A 162 -10.34 -7.15 4.88
N TYR A 163 -9.94 -5.94 4.45
CA TYR A 163 -8.53 -5.55 4.32
C TYR A 163 -8.24 -4.27 5.10
N ASP A 164 -7.04 -4.19 5.68
CA ASP A 164 -6.60 -2.99 6.39
C ASP A 164 -6.06 -1.93 5.44
N TRP A 165 -5.31 -2.37 4.41
CA TRP A 165 -4.61 -1.51 3.46
C TRP A 165 -5.00 -1.82 2.01
N LEU A 166 -5.21 -0.78 1.21
CA LEU A 166 -5.50 -0.82 -0.22
C LEU A 166 -4.40 -0.12 -1.02
N HIS A 167 -3.73 -0.83 -1.92
CA HIS A 167 -2.82 -0.25 -2.90
C HIS A 167 -3.51 -0.02 -4.24
N LEU A 168 -3.40 1.18 -4.78
CA LEU A 168 -3.86 1.53 -6.14
C LEU A 168 -2.65 1.91 -6.99
N HIS A 169 -2.48 1.24 -8.14
CA HIS A 169 -1.38 1.50 -9.07
C HIS A 169 -1.87 1.55 -10.51
N HIS A 170 -1.59 2.66 -11.20
CA HIS A 170 -1.90 2.88 -12.62
C HIS A 170 -3.38 2.79 -13.03
N GLU A 171 -4.31 2.88 -12.09
CA GLU A 171 -5.74 2.91 -12.43
C GLU A 171 -6.15 4.28 -12.98
N ASP A 172 -7.18 4.27 -13.84
CA ASP A 172 -7.88 5.47 -14.31
C ASP A 172 -9.35 5.40 -13.86
N PHE A 173 -9.68 6.20 -12.85
CA PHE A 173 -11.05 6.29 -12.35
C PHE A 173 -11.96 7.28 -13.11
N THR A 174 -11.45 8.00 -14.11
CA THR A 174 -12.23 8.95 -14.92
C THR A 174 -13.08 8.25 -15.98
N GLY A 175 -12.65 7.07 -16.42
CA GLY A 175 -13.27 6.35 -17.55
C GLY A 175 -12.71 6.73 -18.92
N GLN A 176 -11.55 7.40 -18.97
CA GLN A 176 -10.84 7.78 -20.20
C GLN A 176 -9.84 6.72 -20.69
N TYR A 177 -9.82 5.53 -20.07
CA TYR A 177 -8.94 4.40 -20.41
C TYR A 177 -7.44 4.73 -20.35
N GLY A 178 -7.06 5.65 -19.45
CA GLY A 178 -5.70 6.08 -19.23
C GLY A 178 -5.09 6.88 -20.38
N ARG A 179 -3.77 7.07 -20.33
CA ARG A 179 -2.99 7.82 -21.34
C ARG A 179 -2.90 7.15 -22.72
N PHE A 180 -3.53 6.00 -22.92
CA PHE A 180 -3.27 5.14 -24.09
C PHE A 180 -3.97 5.59 -25.36
N TYR A 181 -5.09 6.33 -25.26
CA TYR A 181 -5.88 6.74 -26.42
C TYR A 181 -5.04 7.44 -27.49
N ARG A 182 -4.25 8.47 -27.10
CA ARG A 182 -3.42 9.25 -28.02
C ARG A 182 -2.49 8.40 -28.88
N SER A 183 -1.85 7.42 -28.29
CA SER A 183 -0.82 6.61 -28.96
C SER A 183 -1.39 5.34 -29.60
N PHE A 184 -2.52 4.83 -29.10
CA PHE A 184 -2.93 3.46 -29.37
C PHE A 184 -4.41 3.27 -29.75
N HIS A 185 -5.23 4.32 -29.86
CA HIS A 185 -6.67 4.20 -30.16
C HIS A 185 -7.00 3.34 -31.40
N SER A 186 -6.11 3.32 -32.40
CA SER A 186 -6.29 2.53 -33.63
C SER A 186 -5.83 1.07 -33.52
N TYR A 187 -5.15 0.70 -32.43
CA TYR A 187 -4.56 -0.62 -32.26
C TYR A 187 -5.63 -1.64 -31.83
N PRO A 188 -5.62 -2.88 -32.35
CA PRO A 188 -6.61 -3.89 -32.02
C PRO A 188 -6.74 -4.19 -30.52
N TRP A 189 -5.61 -4.25 -29.81
CA TRP A 189 -5.60 -4.54 -28.37
C TRP A 189 -6.30 -3.44 -27.56
N TYR A 190 -6.15 -2.17 -27.95
CA TYR A 190 -6.78 -1.05 -27.26
C TYR A 190 -8.30 -1.10 -27.42
N ARG A 191 -8.77 -1.32 -28.65
CA ARG A 191 -10.20 -1.44 -28.95
C ARG A 191 -10.83 -2.62 -28.21
N GLU A 192 -10.11 -3.72 -28.10
CA GLU A 192 -10.55 -4.88 -27.33
C GLU A 192 -10.59 -4.60 -25.82
N ASN A 193 -9.62 -3.85 -25.29
CA ASN A 193 -9.64 -3.40 -23.89
C ASN A 193 -10.85 -2.51 -23.59
N VAL A 194 -11.13 -1.52 -24.43
CA VAL A 194 -12.31 -0.65 -24.31
C VAL A 194 -13.58 -1.49 -24.31
N ARG A 195 -13.73 -2.39 -25.29
CA ARG A 195 -14.88 -3.31 -25.37
C ARG A 195 -15.08 -4.14 -24.10
N LYS A 196 -14.01 -4.70 -23.54
CA LYS A 196 -14.09 -5.49 -22.29
C LYS A 196 -14.49 -4.66 -21.07
N MET A 197 -14.01 -3.42 -20.98
CA MET A 197 -14.38 -2.51 -19.90
C MET A 197 -15.84 -2.08 -20.01
N GLU A 198 -16.34 -1.82 -21.22
CA GLU A 198 -17.77 -1.56 -21.47
C GLU A 198 -18.66 -2.76 -21.14
N GLU A 199 -18.21 -3.98 -21.49
CA GLU A 199 -18.88 -5.24 -21.11
C GLU A 199 -18.95 -5.37 -19.58
N LEU A 200 -17.83 -5.17 -18.89
CA LEU A 200 -17.77 -5.23 -17.43
C LEU A 200 -18.72 -4.20 -16.78
N ALA A 201 -18.73 -2.95 -17.28
CA ALA A 201 -19.65 -1.92 -16.81
C ALA A 201 -21.11 -2.36 -16.98
N THR A 202 -21.45 -2.89 -18.15
CA THR A 202 -22.80 -3.39 -18.45
C THR A 202 -23.19 -4.57 -17.56
N GLU A 203 -22.30 -5.54 -17.37
CA GLU A 203 -22.50 -6.70 -16.49
C GLU A 203 -22.74 -6.30 -15.03
N LEU A 204 -22.10 -5.21 -14.59
CA LEU A 204 -22.24 -4.66 -13.24
C LEU A 204 -23.41 -3.65 -13.13
N GLY A 205 -24.17 -3.44 -14.20
CA GLY A 205 -25.39 -2.63 -14.19
C GLY A 205 -25.18 -1.13 -14.47
N PHE A 206 -24.03 -0.74 -15.01
CA PHE A 206 -23.70 0.63 -15.38
C PHE A 206 -23.79 0.85 -16.88
N ALA A 207 -24.25 2.04 -17.31
CA ALA A 207 -24.35 2.38 -18.72
C ALA A 207 -23.01 2.81 -19.33
N LYS A 208 -22.09 3.31 -18.49
CA LYS A 208 -20.76 3.80 -18.90
C LYS A 208 -19.67 3.32 -17.95
N VAL A 209 -18.44 3.21 -18.45
CA VAL A 209 -17.24 2.91 -17.65
C VAL A 209 -16.98 4.01 -16.60
N SER A 210 -17.16 5.28 -16.96
CA SER A 210 -17.04 6.40 -16.01
C SER A 210 -18.01 6.30 -14.82
N GLN A 211 -19.23 5.80 -15.06
CA GLN A 211 -20.22 5.56 -13.99
C GLN A 211 -19.82 4.38 -13.10
N LEU A 212 -19.33 3.28 -13.69
CA LEU A 212 -18.77 2.15 -12.94
C LEU A 212 -17.61 2.64 -12.05
N LYS A 213 -16.65 3.36 -12.61
CA LYS A 213 -15.47 3.83 -11.88
C LYS A 213 -15.84 4.81 -10.78
N LEU A 214 -16.78 5.73 -11.01
CA LEU A 214 -17.34 6.58 -9.95
C LEU A 214 -17.95 5.77 -8.79
N ALA A 215 -18.69 4.69 -9.09
CA ALA A 215 -19.26 3.83 -8.05
C ALA A 215 -18.16 3.11 -7.22
N VAL A 216 -17.12 2.62 -7.90
CA VAL A 216 -15.93 2.03 -7.25
C VAL A 216 -15.22 3.04 -6.35
N VAL A 217 -14.99 4.27 -6.84
CA VAL A 217 -14.36 5.32 -6.04
C VAL A 217 -15.18 5.68 -4.81
N LYS A 218 -16.52 5.71 -4.93
CA LYS A 218 -17.39 5.93 -3.76
C LYS A 218 -17.25 4.82 -2.72
N LYS A 219 -17.13 3.56 -3.13
CA LYS A 219 -16.86 2.43 -2.23
C LYS A 219 -15.48 2.53 -1.57
N ILE A 220 -14.46 2.95 -2.31
CA ILE A 220 -13.13 3.25 -1.75
C ILE A 220 -13.23 4.39 -0.72
N ARG A 221 -14.06 5.40 -0.97
CA ARG A 221 -14.31 6.49 -0.02
C ARG A 221 -15.02 6.06 1.24
N GLU A 222 -16.01 5.18 1.14
CA GLU A 222 -16.66 4.55 2.29
C GLU A 222 -15.63 3.76 3.11
N TYR A 223 -14.78 2.97 2.45
CA TYR A 223 -13.70 2.20 3.07
C TYR A 223 -12.71 3.08 3.86
N ILE A 224 -12.20 4.15 3.24
CA ILE A 224 -11.29 5.10 3.91
C ILE A 224 -12.00 5.81 5.07
N GLY A 225 -13.25 6.22 4.88
CA GLY A 225 -14.07 6.82 5.94
C GLY A 225 -14.32 5.88 7.12
N GLY A 226 -14.28 4.57 6.89
CA GLY A 226 -14.34 3.52 7.91
C GLY A 226 -13.02 3.23 8.62
N GLY A 227 -11.93 3.91 8.26
CA GLY A 227 -10.59 3.74 8.86
C GLY A 227 -9.61 2.91 8.02
N GLY A 228 -10.00 2.50 6.80
CA GLY A 228 -9.10 1.84 5.85
C GLY A 228 -8.00 2.77 5.35
N PHE A 229 -6.81 2.21 5.09
CA PHE A 229 -5.69 2.98 4.54
C PHE A 229 -5.57 2.78 3.03
N MET A 230 -5.37 3.86 2.29
CA MET A 230 -5.17 3.81 0.84
C MET A 230 -3.81 4.37 0.46
N PHE A 231 -3.08 3.63 -0.37
CA PHE A 231 -1.82 4.03 -1.00
C PHE A 231 -2.03 4.14 -2.50
N ALA A 232 -2.19 5.36 -3.00
CA ALA A 232 -2.39 5.64 -4.41
C ALA A 232 -1.10 6.13 -5.07
N MET A 233 -0.79 5.61 -6.27
CA MET A 233 0.44 5.90 -7.00
C MET A 233 0.18 6.16 -8.49
N CYS A 234 1.03 7.00 -9.09
CA CYS A 234 0.94 7.40 -10.50
C CYS A 234 -0.43 8.03 -10.83
N SER A 235 -1.11 7.61 -11.91
CA SER A 235 -2.45 8.11 -12.30
C SER A 235 -3.56 7.77 -11.29
N ALA A 236 -3.35 6.77 -10.44
CA ALA A 236 -4.32 6.51 -9.39
C ALA A 236 -4.33 7.62 -8.34
N THR A 237 -3.37 8.56 -8.34
CA THR A 237 -3.21 9.57 -7.29
C THR A 237 -4.24 10.69 -7.38
N ASP A 238 -4.67 11.06 -8.59
CA ASP A 238 -5.53 12.21 -8.88
C ASP A 238 -6.87 11.79 -9.52
N THR A 239 -6.92 10.70 -10.28
CA THR A 239 -8.14 10.28 -10.99
C THR A 239 -9.34 9.99 -10.08
N TYR A 240 -9.15 9.51 -8.85
CA TYR A 240 -10.27 9.32 -7.92
C TYR A 240 -10.85 10.66 -7.46
N ASP A 241 -10.01 11.68 -7.23
CA ASP A 241 -10.45 13.03 -6.84
C ASP A 241 -11.16 13.71 -8.02
N ILE A 242 -10.67 13.50 -9.25
CA ILE A 242 -11.36 13.93 -10.47
C ILE A 242 -12.74 13.27 -10.56
N ALA A 243 -12.83 11.95 -10.41
CA ALA A 243 -14.10 11.23 -10.45
C ALA A 243 -15.09 11.72 -9.38
N LEU A 244 -14.63 11.95 -8.14
CA LEU A 244 -15.44 12.44 -7.03
C LEU A 244 -15.93 13.87 -7.24
N ALA A 245 -15.09 14.76 -7.75
CA ALA A 245 -15.46 16.14 -8.02
C ALA A 245 -16.40 16.26 -9.24
N ALA A 246 -16.27 15.35 -10.21
CA ALA A 246 -17.08 15.29 -11.42
C ALA A 246 -18.36 14.45 -11.27
N GLU A 247 -18.76 14.10 -10.04
CA GLU A 247 -19.97 13.32 -9.79
C GLU A 247 -21.21 13.94 -10.48
N GLY A 248 -21.84 13.15 -11.36
CA GLY A 248 -23.03 13.56 -12.10
C GLY A 248 -22.74 14.45 -13.33
N LEU A 249 -21.46 14.68 -13.66
CA LEU A 249 -21.02 15.39 -14.86
C LEU A 249 -20.47 14.39 -15.89
N ASP A 250 -20.51 14.80 -17.16
CA ASP A 250 -19.82 14.07 -18.22
C ASP A 250 -18.52 14.79 -18.59
N ILE A 251 -17.39 14.20 -18.22
CA ILE A 251 -16.04 14.73 -18.51
C ILE A 251 -15.32 13.93 -19.59
N CYS A 252 -15.94 12.85 -20.08
CA CYS A 252 -15.36 11.99 -21.11
C CYS A 252 -15.67 12.56 -22.49
N ALA A 253 -14.64 12.92 -23.26
CA ALA A 253 -14.84 13.29 -24.66
C ALA A 253 -15.48 12.15 -25.47
N ASP A 254 -16.21 12.52 -26.53
CA ASP A 254 -16.97 11.62 -27.41
C ASP A 254 -16.16 10.46 -28.00
N VAL A 255 -14.85 10.63 -28.11
CA VAL A 255 -13.93 9.59 -28.56
C VAL A 255 -13.80 8.40 -27.60
N TYR A 256 -14.18 8.56 -26.32
CA TYR A 256 -14.04 7.55 -25.27
C TYR A 256 -15.29 6.70 -25.11
N ASP A 257 -16.48 7.31 -25.11
CA ASP A 257 -17.76 6.64 -24.81
C ASP A 257 -18.90 6.99 -25.78
N GLY A 258 -18.62 7.80 -26.82
CA GLY A 258 -19.50 7.97 -27.98
C GLY A 258 -20.52 9.10 -27.89
N ASP A 259 -20.58 9.85 -26.80
CA ASP A 259 -21.47 10.99 -26.60
C ASP A 259 -20.73 12.25 -26.14
N PRO A 260 -21.30 13.46 -26.33
CA PRO A 260 -20.55 14.69 -26.12
C PRO A 260 -20.40 15.03 -24.63
N GLN A 261 -19.14 15.21 -24.18
CA GLN A 261 -18.81 15.76 -22.86
C GLN A 261 -19.49 17.10 -22.55
N ASP A 262 -19.65 17.39 -21.27
CA ASP A 262 -20.06 18.69 -20.77
C ASP A 262 -18.89 19.70 -20.81
N LEU A 263 -18.87 20.53 -21.84
CA LEU A 263 -17.86 21.61 -22.00
C LEU A 263 -17.87 22.66 -20.88
N SER A 264 -18.89 22.65 -20.00
CA SER A 264 -18.97 23.51 -18.81
C SER A 264 -18.64 22.78 -17.51
N ALA A 265 -18.19 21.51 -17.55
CA ALA A 265 -17.92 20.69 -16.38
C ALA A 265 -16.94 21.33 -15.39
N GLN A 266 -15.90 22.02 -15.89
CA GLN A 266 -14.92 22.71 -15.04
C GLN A 266 -15.56 23.63 -14.00
N GLY A 267 -16.61 24.38 -14.38
CA GLY A 267 -17.29 25.31 -13.49
C GLY A 267 -18.31 24.65 -12.56
N LYS A 268 -18.53 23.34 -12.69
CA LYS A 268 -19.50 22.55 -11.93
C LYS A 268 -18.85 21.54 -10.99
N LEU A 269 -17.52 21.41 -11.01
CA LEU A 269 -16.78 20.50 -10.14
C LEU A 269 -17.05 20.79 -8.66
N ASN A 270 -17.26 19.73 -7.89
CA ASN A 270 -17.45 19.82 -6.44
C ASN A 270 -16.20 19.34 -5.68
N PHE A 271 -15.26 20.25 -5.43
CA PHE A 271 -14.04 19.94 -4.68
C PHE A 271 -14.28 19.55 -3.21
N ALA A 272 -15.49 19.76 -2.66
CA ALA A 272 -15.81 19.26 -1.32
C ALA A 272 -15.91 17.73 -1.24
N ASN A 273 -15.97 17.05 -2.40
CA ASN A 273 -15.98 15.59 -2.48
C ASN A 273 -14.59 14.96 -2.49
N THR A 274 -13.51 15.74 -2.68
CA THR A 274 -12.14 15.21 -2.85
C THR A 274 -11.44 14.91 -1.53
N PHE A 275 -10.37 14.11 -1.58
CA PHE A 275 -9.52 13.80 -0.44
C PHE A 275 -8.34 14.75 -0.31
N ALA A 276 -7.56 14.91 -1.40
CA ALA A 276 -6.23 15.50 -1.33
C ALA A 276 -6.10 16.70 -2.26
N PHE A 277 -6.60 16.58 -3.50
CA PHE A 277 -6.43 17.60 -4.52
C PHE A 277 -7.68 18.47 -4.66
N GLN A 278 -7.45 19.77 -4.80
CA GLN A 278 -8.48 20.78 -5.00
C GLN A 278 -8.01 21.75 -6.10
N ASP A 279 -8.96 22.48 -6.69
CA ASP A 279 -8.71 23.54 -7.68
C ASP A 279 -7.95 23.09 -8.95
N PHE A 280 -8.10 21.81 -9.34
CA PHE A 280 -7.53 21.31 -10.59
C PHE A 280 -8.32 21.76 -11.82
N GLU A 281 -7.63 21.82 -12.97
CA GLU A 281 -8.20 22.20 -14.27
C GLU A 281 -8.23 21.00 -15.22
N LEU A 282 -9.44 20.58 -15.60
CA LEU A 282 -9.68 19.52 -16.58
C LEU A 282 -9.21 19.94 -17.98
N LYS A 283 -8.53 19.03 -18.70
CA LYS A 283 -8.11 19.24 -20.09
C LYS A 283 -9.19 18.89 -21.11
N LEU A 284 -10.38 19.49 -20.97
CA LEU A 284 -11.56 19.20 -21.81
C LEU A 284 -11.40 19.52 -23.32
N LYS A 285 -10.45 20.37 -23.71
CA LYS A 285 -10.36 20.88 -25.09
C LYS A 285 -9.60 19.96 -26.05
N ASP A 286 -8.74 19.10 -25.53
CA ASP A 286 -7.91 18.21 -26.34
C ASP A 286 -8.02 16.79 -25.78
N PRO A 287 -8.77 15.89 -26.41
CA PRO A 287 -8.92 14.51 -25.94
C PRO A 287 -7.62 13.69 -26.05
N PHE A 288 -6.56 14.25 -26.63
CA PHE A 288 -5.23 13.65 -26.60
C PHE A 288 -4.40 14.07 -25.39
N ILE A 289 -4.89 15.00 -24.58
CA ILE A 289 -4.31 15.36 -23.28
C ILE A 289 -5.16 14.67 -22.22
N TYR A 290 -4.53 13.71 -21.55
CA TYR A 290 -5.12 12.97 -20.44
C TYR A 290 -4.89 13.74 -19.14
N GLU A 291 -5.94 13.79 -18.31
CA GLU A 291 -6.07 14.59 -17.07
C GLU A 291 -5.98 16.11 -17.31
#